data_AF-A0A940R4K1-F1
#
_entry.id   AF-A0A940R4K1-F1
#
_cell.length_a   1.000
_cell.length_b   1.000
_cell.length_c   1.000
_cell.angle_alpha   90.00
_cell.angle_beta   90.00
_cell.angle_gamma   90.00
#
_symmetry.space_group_name_H-M   'P 1'
#
loop_
_entity.id
_entity.type
_entity.pdbx_description
1 polymer ?
#
loop_
_entity_poly.entity_id
_entity_poly.type
_entity_poly.pdbx_seq_one_letter_code
_entity_poly.pdbx_strand_id
1 'polypeptide(L)'
;MKKFVPVVRKKKLAIILGVVLFISIGMQLTSPSLKNLPVTSEIDLPSHVMAILKKACFDCHSNISSPAWFDRIAPVSYLVSRDIAEARSRFNFSEWDKNPPAVRELLLWEMINAIEQKKMPLPRYLRMHPEAHVSAAELDILKQYVNTLSGRHKVDTAAIIPNLPSDTAQYPLKNVPVSLNGIAYSDEYKKWKIISTTDKFDGGSMRVVYGNDIMVKAIESNQLPFP
;
A
#
# COMPACT_ATOMS: atom_id res chain seq x y z
N MET A 1 1.33 11.47 -56.40
CA MET A 1 1.23 9.99 -56.46
C MET A 1 0.07 9.52 -55.59
N LYS A 2 -1.07 9.12 -56.16
CA LYS A 2 -2.23 8.57 -55.41
C LYS A 2 -1.95 7.09 -55.12
N LYS A 3 -1.70 6.72 -53.86
CA LYS A 3 -1.51 5.31 -53.46
C LYS A 3 -2.82 4.54 -53.72
N PHE A 4 -2.81 3.70 -54.76
CA PHE A 4 -3.88 2.74 -55.03
C PHE A 4 -3.92 1.70 -53.89
N VAL A 5 -4.76 1.94 -52.88
CA VAL A 5 -5.11 0.90 -51.90
C VAL A 5 -6.13 -0.02 -52.57
N PRO A 6 -5.82 -1.32 -52.78
CA PRO A 6 -6.71 -2.22 -53.52
C PRO A 6 -8.06 -2.32 -52.80
N VAL A 7 -9.15 -2.25 -53.57
CA VAL A 7 -10.55 -2.26 -53.09
C VAL A 7 -10.85 -3.44 -52.16
N VAL A 8 -10.17 -4.58 -52.36
CA VAL A 8 -10.26 -5.78 -51.52
C VAL A 8 -9.73 -5.53 -50.10
N ARG A 9 -8.66 -4.74 -49.92
CA ARG A 9 -8.15 -4.35 -48.60
C ARG A 9 -9.13 -3.42 -47.87
N LYS A 10 -9.85 -2.55 -48.59
CA LYS A 10 -10.86 -1.66 -48.01
C LYS A 10 -12.08 -2.45 -47.48
N LYS A 11 -12.54 -3.48 -48.22
CA LYS A 11 -13.63 -4.37 -47.76
C LYS A 11 -13.23 -5.18 -46.52
N LYS A 12 -12.02 -5.76 -46.49
CA LYS A 12 -11.51 -6.47 -45.31
C LYS A 12 -11.38 -5.56 -44.09
N LEU A 13 -10.88 -4.33 -44.27
CA LEU A 13 -10.77 -3.34 -43.20
C LEU A 13 -12.14 -2.95 -42.64
N ALA A 14 -13.15 -2.74 -43.50
CA ALA A 14 -14.51 -2.43 -43.09
C ALA A 14 -15.14 -3.57 -42.26
N ILE A 15 -14.92 -4.83 -42.66
CA ILE A 15 -15.38 -6.00 -41.90
C ILE A 15 -14.73 -6.03 -40.51
N ILE A 16 -13.40 -5.83 -40.43
CA ILE A 16 -12.69 -5.80 -39.14
C ILE A 16 -13.24 -4.67 -38.25
N LEU A 17 -13.42 -3.46 -38.79
CA LEU A 17 -13.98 -2.34 -38.03
C LEU A 17 -15.39 -2.64 -37.51
N GLY A 18 -16.23 -3.25 -38.35
CA GLY A 18 -17.59 -3.66 -37.99
C GLY A 18 -17.61 -4.69 -36.86
N VAL A 19 -16.72 -5.69 -36.91
CA VAL A 19 -16.58 -6.69 -35.83
C VAL A 19 -16.11 -6.03 -34.53
N VAL A 20 -15.09 -5.17 -34.58
CA VAL A 20 -14.60 -4.46 -33.39
C VAL A 20 -15.69 -3.58 -32.78
N LEU A 21 -16.45 -2.86 -33.61
CA LEU A 21 -17.56 -2.04 -33.15
C LEU A 21 -18.66 -2.88 -32.49
N PHE A 22 -19.03 -4.01 -33.11
CA PHE A 22 -20.03 -4.93 -32.56
C PHE A 22 -19.60 -5.49 -31.20
N ILE A 23 -18.34 -5.91 -31.08
CA ILE A 23 -17.78 -6.39 -29.80
C ILE A 23 -17.79 -5.26 -28.75
N SER A 24 -17.36 -4.05 -29.12
CA SER A 24 -17.31 -2.91 -28.20
C SER A 24 -18.70 -2.52 -27.67
N ILE A 25 -19.72 -2.54 -28.55
CA ILE A 25 -21.11 -2.32 -28.15
C ILE A 25 -21.59 -3.44 -27.22
N GLY A 26 -21.31 -4.69 -27.55
CA GLY A 26 -21.64 -5.85 -26.72
C GLY A 26 -21.03 -5.74 -25.31
N MET A 27 -19.75 -5.38 -25.21
CA MET A 27 -19.08 -5.16 -23.93
C MET A 27 -19.64 -3.96 -23.16
N GLN A 28 -20.05 -2.89 -23.85
CA GLN A 28 -20.62 -1.71 -23.20
C GLN A 28 -21.96 -2.03 -22.51
N LEU A 29 -22.78 -2.91 -23.09
CA LEU A 29 -24.07 -3.33 -22.51
C LEU A 29 -23.90 -4.09 -21.19
N THR A 30 -22.79 -4.81 -21.04
CA THR A 30 -22.47 -5.56 -19.83
C THR A 30 -21.50 -4.83 -18.89
N SER A 31 -21.15 -3.58 -19.20
CA SER A 31 -20.17 -2.81 -18.45
C SER A 31 -20.59 -2.63 -16.99
N PRO A 32 -19.70 -2.86 -16.01
CA PRO A 32 -20.03 -2.63 -14.61
C PRO A 32 -20.39 -1.17 -14.37
N SER A 33 -21.39 -0.95 -13.52
CA SER A 33 -21.73 0.38 -13.03
C SER A 33 -21.11 0.59 -11.65
N LEU A 34 -20.36 1.68 -11.49
CA LEU A 34 -19.83 2.10 -10.20
C LEU A 34 -20.97 2.73 -9.42
N LYS A 35 -21.51 1.99 -8.45
CA LYS A 35 -22.53 2.49 -7.52
C LYS A 35 -21.86 3.12 -6.32
N ASN A 36 -22.28 4.33 -5.99
CA ASN A 36 -21.88 4.98 -4.74
C ASN A 36 -22.62 4.32 -3.58
N LEU A 37 -21.88 4.00 -2.54
CA LEU A 37 -22.39 3.43 -1.29
C LEU A 37 -22.47 4.53 -0.22
N PRO A 38 -23.27 4.35 0.84
CA PRO A 38 -23.34 5.33 1.93
C PRO A 38 -21.99 5.46 2.64
N VAL A 39 -21.69 6.68 3.09
CA VAL A 39 -20.54 6.94 3.96
C VAL A 39 -20.96 6.65 5.40
N THR A 40 -20.24 5.73 6.05
CA THR A 40 -20.56 5.29 7.43
C THR A 40 -19.65 5.93 8.48
N SER A 41 -18.45 6.33 8.06
CA SER A 41 -17.48 7.09 8.85
C SER A 41 -16.51 7.78 7.90
N GLU A 42 -15.83 8.81 8.37
CA GLU A 42 -14.80 9.51 7.61
C GLU A 42 -13.58 9.70 8.51
N ILE A 43 -12.39 9.70 7.90
CA ILE A 43 -11.16 9.98 8.64
C ILE A 43 -11.09 11.47 8.99
N ASP A 44 -10.82 11.79 10.25
CA ASP A 44 -10.58 13.17 10.68
C ASP A 44 -9.09 13.52 10.50
N LEU A 45 -8.81 14.46 9.60
CA LEU A 45 -7.46 14.86 9.21
C LEU A 45 -7.35 16.39 9.13
N PRO A 46 -6.16 16.94 9.38
CA PRO A 46 -5.87 18.32 9.00
C PRO A 46 -6.21 18.58 7.53
N SER A 47 -6.78 19.76 7.24
CA SER A 47 -7.30 20.11 5.91
C SER A 47 -6.30 19.92 4.77
N HIS A 48 -5.03 20.23 5.01
CA HIS A 48 -3.95 20.08 4.03
C HIS A 48 -3.62 18.61 3.72
N VAL A 49 -3.68 17.72 4.71
CA VAL A 49 -3.50 16.26 4.53
C VAL A 49 -4.71 15.69 3.79
N MET A 50 -5.91 16.09 4.20
CA MET A 50 -7.17 15.67 3.58
C MET A 50 -7.22 16.06 2.10
N ALA A 51 -6.75 17.25 1.72
CA ALA A 51 -6.71 17.69 0.34
C ALA A 51 -5.86 16.77 -0.55
N ILE A 52 -4.69 16.35 -0.07
CA ILE A 52 -3.79 15.44 -0.80
C ILE A 52 -4.47 14.07 -0.97
N LEU A 53 -5.06 13.52 0.10
CA LEU A 53 -5.72 12.21 0.03
C LEU A 53 -6.97 12.24 -0.86
N LYS A 54 -7.77 13.32 -0.80
CA LYS A 54 -8.94 13.48 -1.68
C LYS A 54 -8.55 13.49 -3.14
N LYS A 55 -7.47 14.21 -3.47
CA LYS A 55 -6.90 14.30 -4.82
C LYS A 55 -6.37 12.95 -5.33
N ALA A 56 -5.65 12.20 -4.50
CA ALA A 56 -4.88 11.04 -4.97
C ALA A 56 -5.49 9.67 -4.65
N CYS A 57 -6.35 9.57 -3.64
CA CYS A 57 -6.74 8.29 -3.05
C CYS A 57 -8.26 8.06 -3.00
N PHE A 58 -9.07 9.09 -2.71
CA PHE A 58 -10.50 8.92 -2.41
C PHE A 58 -11.32 8.37 -3.58
N ASP A 59 -10.94 8.68 -4.83
CA ASP A 59 -11.67 8.19 -6.00
C ASP A 59 -11.74 6.65 -6.08
N CYS A 60 -10.73 5.95 -5.56
CA CYS A 60 -10.70 4.49 -5.51
C CYS A 60 -10.94 3.92 -4.11
N HIS A 61 -10.43 4.58 -3.07
CA HIS A 61 -10.47 4.09 -1.68
C HIS A 61 -11.64 4.65 -0.86
N SER A 62 -12.72 5.14 -1.48
CA SER A 62 -13.92 5.58 -0.76
C SER A 62 -15.18 5.01 -1.39
N ASN A 63 -16.31 5.04 -0.67
CA ASN A 63 -17.61 4.60 -1.18
C ASN A 63 -18.17 5.51 -2.28
N ILE A 64 -17.66 6.75 -2.38
CA ILE A 64 -18.07 7.73 -3.37
C ILE A 64 -16.95 7.85 -4.41
N SER A 65 -17.19 7.33 -5.61
CA SER A 65 -16.24 7.46 -6.72
C SER A 65 -16.79 8.43 -7.76
N SER A 66 -15.94 9.34 -8.24
CA SER A 66 -16.26 10.25 -9.34
C SER A 66 -15.37 10.00 -10.56
N PRO A 67 -15.43 8.79 -11.15
CA PRO A 67 -14.59 8.43 -12.30
C PRO A 67 -14.89 9.36 -13.49
N ALA A 68 -13.87 9.65 -14.28
CA ALA A 68 -14.01 10.45 -15.48
C ALA A 68 -14.96 9.77 -16.48
N TRP A 69 -15.47 10.53 -17.45
CA TRP A 69 -16.45 9.99 -18.40
C TRP A 69 -15.88 8.83 -19.23
N PHE A 70 -14.58 8.85 -19.54
CA PHE A 70 -13.92 7.81 -20.33
C PHE A 70 -13.65 6.54 -19.53
N ASP A 71 -13.55 6.62 -18.21
CA ASP A 71 -13.42 5.45 -17.32
C ASP A 71 -14.67 4.57 -17.31
N ARG A 72 -15.80 5.10 -17.80
CA ARG A 72 -17.09 4.40 -17.87
C ARG A 72 -17.29 3.65 -19.20
N ILE A 73 -16.33 3.75 -20.11
CA ILE A 73 -16.41 3.16 -21.45
C ILE A 73 -15.69 1.80 -21.45
N ALA A 74 -16.34 0.78 -22.01
CA ALA A 74 -15.74 -0.53 -22.17
C ALA A 74 -14.60 -0.49 -23.22
N PRO A 75 -13.49 -1.23 -23.03
CA PRO A 75 -13.24 -2.18 -21.94
C PRO A 75 -12.66 -1.56 -20.66
N VAL A 76 -12.37 -0.24 -20.66
CA VAL A 76 -11.68 0.45 -19.54
C VAL A 76 -12.48 0.35 -18.25
N SER A 77 -13.81 0.47 -18.32
CA SER A 77 -14.71 0.36 -17.17
C SER A 77 -14.57 -0.93 -16.35
N TYR A 78 -14.24 -2.04 -17.00
CA TYR A 78 -13.97 -3.31 -16.30
C TYR A 78 -12.70 -3.24 -15.48
N LEU A 79 -11.63 -2.66 -16.04
CA LEU A 79 -10.36 -2.48 -15.36
C LEU A 79 -10.53 -1.53 -14.17
N VAL A 80 -11.20 -0.39 -14.38
CA VAL A 80 -11.47 0.59 -13.33
C VAL A 80 -12.33 -0.03 -12.23
N SER A 81 -13.40 -0.75 -12.58
CA SER A 81 -14.25 -1.41 -11.58
C SER A 81 -13.50 -2.45 -10.76
N ARG A 82 -12.60 -3.23 -11.39
CA ARG A 82 -11.77 -4.20 -10.68
C ARG A 82 -10.78 -3.49 -9.75
N ASP A 83 -10.08 -2.48 -10.26
CA ASP A 83 -9.07 -1.74 -9.50
C ASP A 83 -9.70 -1.02 -8.30
N ILE A 84 -10.91 -0.45 -8.43
CA ILE A 84 -11.66 0.15 -7.32
C ILE A 84 -12.11 -0.91 -6.30
N ALA A 85 -12.60 -2.07 -6.78
CA ALA A 85 -13.00 -3.16 -5.87
C ALA A 85 -11.80 -3.68 -5.05
N GLU A 86 -10.64 -3.84 -5.69
CA GLU A 86 -9.39 -4.22 -5.03
C GLU A 86 -8.94 -3.15 -4.04
N ALA A 87 -8.94 -1.87 -4.44
CA ALA A 87 -8.58 -0.75 -3.58
C ALA A 87 -9.43 -0.71 -2.29
N ARG A 88 -10.76 -0.78 -2.43
CA ARG A 88 -11.71 -0.79 -1.30
C ARG A 88 -11.57 -2.01 -0.39
N SER A 89 -11.13 -3.14 -0.94
CA SER A 89 -10.87 -4.36 -0.15
C SER A 89 -9.64 -4.24 0.77
N ARG A 90 -8.67 -3.38 0.41
CA ARG A 90 -7.51 -3.08 1.27
C ARG A 90 -7.91 -2.15 2.40
N PHE A 91 -8.57 -1.06 2.08
CA PHE A 91 -9.17 -0.12 3.04
C PHE A 91 -10.16 0.80 2.34
N ASN A 92 -11.05 1.42 3.12
CA ASN A 92 -12.08 2.32 2.64
C ASN A 92 -12.23 3.53 3.58
N PHE A 93 -11.96 4.74 3.08
CA PHE A 93 -12.07 5.99 3.83
C PHE A 93 -13.51 6.29 4.27
N SER A 94 -14.52 5.78 3.56
CA SER A 94 -15.93 5.93 3.93
C SER A 94 -16.40 4.95 5.02
N GLU A 95 -15.50 4.07 5.46
CA GLU A 95 -15.73 3.06 6.49
C GLU A 95 -14.54 3.02 7.48
N TRP A 96 -13.87 4.16 7.65
CA TRP A 96 -12.61 4.26 8.37
C TRP A 96 -12.69 3.74 9.81
N ASP A 97 -13.80 4.00 10.50
CA ASP A 97 -13.99 3.60 11.90
C ASP A 97 -14.23 2.11 12.10
N LYS A 98 -14.48 1.34 11.03
CA LYS A 98 -14.53 -0.13 11.11
C LYS A 98 -13.18 -0.74 11.50
N ASN A 99 -12.09 -0.02 11.28
CA ASN A 99 -10.75 -0.46 11.66
C ASN A 99 -10.44 -0.09 13.12
N PRO A 100 -9.77 -0.96 13.89
CA PRO A 100 -9.22 -0.60 15.20
C PRO A 100 -8.19 0.55 15.09
N PRO A 101 -8.01 1.40 16.13
CA PRO A 101 -7.08 2.54 16.07
C PRO A 101 -5.65 2.18 15.64
N ALA A 102 -5.09 1.07 16.13
CA ALA A 102 -3.76 0.61 15.72
C ALA A 102 -3.68 0.23 14.23
N VAL A 103 -4.77 -0.32 13.68
CA VAL A 103 -4.87 -0.66 12.26
C VAL A 103 -4.98 0.60 11.40
N ARG A 104 -5.71 1.62 11.87
CA ARG A 104 -5.81 2.91 11.15
C ARG A 104 -4.44 3.57 10.98
N GLU A 105 -3.61 3.58 12.03
CA GLU A 105 -2.24 4.10 11.93
C GLU A 105 -1.38 3.28 10.97
N LEU A 106 -1.47 1.95 11.04
CA LEU A 106 -0.77 1.05 10.11
C LEU A 106 -1.16 1.31 8.65
N LEU A 107 -2.45 1.50 8.36
CA LEU A 107 -2.95 1.79 7.02
C LEU A 107 -2.40 3.11 6.49
N LEU A 108 -2.28 4.15 7.32
CA LEU A 108 -1.68 5.43 6.92
C LEU A 108 -0.20 5.26 6.55
N TRP A 109 0.55 4.47 7.31
CA TRP A 109 1.93 4.11 6.96
C TRP A 109 2.00 3.27 5.68
N GLU A 110 1.07 2.34 5.47
CA GLU A 110 1.01 1.55 4.24
C GLU A 110 0.79 2.45 3.01
N MET A 111 -0.08 3.45 3.11
CA MET A 111 -0.31 4.43 2.05
C MET A 111 0.98 5.18 1.69
N ILE A 112 1.70 5.73 2.69
CA ILE A 112 2.97 6.44 2.47
C ILE A 112 3.98 5.53 1.78
N ASN A 113 4.16 4.32 2.30
CA ASN A 113 5.11 3.35 1.74
C ASN A 113 4.77 2.98 0.29
N ALA A 114 3.49 2.86 -0.04
CA ALA A 114 3.05 2.57 -1.40
C ALA A 114 3.33 3.75 -2.35
N ILE A 115 3.19 4.99 -1.89
CA ILE A 115 3.53 6.19 -2.66
C ILE A 115 5.06 6.29 -2.85
N GLU A 116 5.84 6.10 -1.78
CA GLU A 116 7.32 6.09 -1.84
C GLU A 116 7.86 5.07 -2.82
N GLN A 117 7.27 3.87 -2.83
CA GLN A 117 7.64 2.79 -3.75
C GLN A 117 7.08 2.99 -5.17
N LYS A 118 6.40 4.12 -5.45
CA LYS A 118 5.75 4.42 -6.73
C LYS A 118 4.73 3.36 -7.16
N LYS A 119 4.18 2.62 -6.20
CA LYS A 119 3.11 1.64 -6.43
C LYS A 119 1.75 2.33 -6.48
N MET A 120 1.59 3.43 -5.74
CA MET A 120 0.37 4.22 -5.65
C MET A 120 0.63 5.71 -5.91
N PRO A 121 -0.31 6.42 -6.58
CA PRO A 121 -1.39 5.85 -7.38
C PRO A 121 -0.85 4.97 -8.51
N LEU A 122 -1.66 4.02 -8.99
CA LEU A 122 -1.21 3.04 -9.99
C LEU A 122 -0.56 3.75 -11.20
N PRO A 123 0.63 3.35 -11.68
CA PRO A 123 1.29 4.02 -12.80
C PRO A 123 0.43 4.12 -14.07
N ARG A 124 -0.43 3.11 -14.31
CA ARG A 124 -1.38 3.12 -15.43
C ARG A 124 -2.48 4.18 -15.26
N TYR A 125 -2.93 4.41 -14.03
CA TYR A 125 -3.94 5.39 -13.69
C TYR A 125 -3.38 6.81 -13.85
N LEU A 126 -2.17 7.07 -13.35
CA LEU A 126 -1.50 8.37 -13.48
C LEU A 126 -1.29 8.84 -14.93
N ARG A 127 -1.23 7.93 -15.91
CA ARG A 127 -1.15 8.33 -17.33
C ARG A 127 -2.42 9.01 -17.84
N MET A 128 -3.58 8.62 -17.30
CA MET A 128 -4.89 9.18 -17.67
C MET A 128 -5.36 10.23 -16.65
N HIS A 129 -4.83 10.17 -15.43
CA HIS A 129 -5.15 11.03 -14.29
C HIS A 129 -3.88 11.65 -13.69
N PRO A 130 -3.15 12.50 -14.43
CA PRO A 130 -1.94 13.14 -13.93
C PRO A 130 -2.21 14.03 -12.71
N GLU A 131 -3.42 14.53 -12.55
CA GLU A 131 -3.88 15.29 -11.39
C GLU A 131 -3.85 14.49 -10.10
N ALA A 132 -3.88 13.16 -10.13
CA ALA A 132 -3.78 12.33 -8.94
C ALA A 132 -2.33 12.16 -8.44
N HIS A 133 -1.34 12.66 -9.19
CA HIS A 133 0.06 12.54 -8.81
C HIS A 133 0.36 13.24 -7.47
N VAL A 134 0.98 12.47 -6.57
CA VAL A 134 1.50 12.97 -5.29
C VAL A 134 2.94 13.40 -5.50
N SER A 135 3.19 14.70 -5.39
CA SER A 135 4.53 15.29 -5.48
C SER A 135 5.39 14.94 -4.25
N ALA A 136 6.71 15.13 -4.35
CA ALA A 136 7.62 14.93 -3.23
C ALA A 136 7.25 15.80 -2.01
N ALA A 137 6.86 17.06 -2.24
CA ALA A 137 6.43 17.96 -1.16
C ALA A 137 5.13 17.49 -0.49
N GLU A 138 4.15 17.01 -1.27
CA GLU A 138 2.92 16.43 -0.71
C GLU A 138 3.21 15.14 0.07
N LEU A 139 4.13 14.30 -0.41
CA LEU A 139 4.55 13.09 0.28
C LEU A 139 5.24 13.42 1.62
N ASP A 140 6.07 14.45 1.66
CA ASP A 140 6.72 14.90 2.90
C ASP A 140 5.70 15.42 3.92
N ILE A 141 4.66 16.11 3.46
CA ILE A 141 3.53 16.52 4.31
C ILE A 141 2.83 15.29 4.91
N LEU A 142 2.53 14.27 4.09
CA LEU A 142 1.90 13.03 4.58
C LEU A 142 2.78 12.34 5.63
N LYS A 143 4.09 12.25 5.37
CA LYS A 143 5.05 11.67 6.32
C LYS A 143 5.09 12.44 7.63
N GLN A 144 5.15 13.77 7.58
CA GLN A 144 5.17 14.60 8.78
C GLN A 144 3.91 14.35 9.61
N TYR A 145 2.74 14.33 8.97
CA TYR A 145 1.48 14.04 9.65
C TYR A 145 1.49 12.68 10.34
N VAL A 146 1.82 11.60 9.61
CA VAL A 146 1.79 10.25 10.20
C VAL A 146 2.80 10.08 11.32
N ASN A 147 3.98 10.73 11.24
CA ASN A 147 4.95 10.75 12.34
C ASN A 147 4.40 11.41 13.62
N THR A 148 3.46 12.35 13.52
CA THR A 148 2.81 12.94 14.71
C THR A 148 1.86 11.97 15.42
N LEU A 149 1.38 10.94 14.71
CA LEU A 149 0.49 9.91 15.28
C LEU A 149 1.28 8.91 16.13
N SER A 150 2.53 8.65 15.75
CA SER A 150 3.41 7.63 16.34
C SER A 150 3.87 7.93 17.78
N GLY A 151 3.38 9.03 18.38
CA GLY A 151 3.59 9.36 19.79
C GLY A 151 2.75 8.55 20.79
N ARG A 152 1.89 7.60 20.36
CA ARG A 152 1.01 6.84 21.28
C ARG A 152 1.26 5.33 21.36
N HIS A 153 2.07 4.74 20.49
CA HIS A 153 2.35 3.31 20.57
C HIS A 153 3.74 3.07 21.16
N LYS A 154 3.82 3.10 22.50
CA LYS A 154 4.93 2.45 23.22
C LYS A 154 4.79 0.94 23.01
N VAL A 155 5.20 0.44 21.84
CA VAL A 155 5.39 -1.01 21.61
C VAL A 155 6.69 -1.48 22.24
N ASP A 156 7.55 -0.53 22.61
CA ASP A 156 8.72 -0.81 23.41
C ASP A 156 8.30 -1.35 24.78
N THR A 157 8.35 -2.68 24.90
CA THR A 157 8.07 -3.39 26.15
C THR A 157 8.98 -2.88 27.27
N ALA A 158 10.20 -2.41 26.96
CA ALA A 158 11.10 -1.81 27.95
C ALA A 158 10.54 -0.50 28.53
N ALA A 159 9.70 0.22 27.79
CA ALA A 159 9.02 1.42 28.25
C ALA A 159 7.70 1.15 29.00
N ILE A 160 7.22 -0.11 29.00
CA ILE A 160 6.01 -0.56 29.71
C ILE A 160 6.38 -1.09 31.10
N ILE A 161 7.58 -1.65 31.29
CA ILE A 161 8.02 -2.19 32.58
C ILE A 161 8.53 -1.03 33.47
N PRO A 162 7.79 -0.62 34.52
CA PRO A 162 8.13 0.54 35.34
C PRO A 162 9.37 0.32 36.21
N ASN A 163 9.83 -0.93 36.34
CA ASN A 163 11.02 -1.35 37.06
C ASN A 163 11.79 -2.39 36.22
N LEU A 164 12.19 -2.03 35.01
CA LEU A 164 13.23 -2.82 34.34
C LEU A 164 14.46 -2.75 35.27
N PRO A 165 15.00 -3.88 35.75
CA PRO A 165 16.18 -3.85 36.60
C PRO A 165 17.24 -2.98 35.92
N SER A 166 17.75 -1.96 36.61
CA SER A 166 18.85 -1.12 36.10
C SER A 166 20.15 -1.90 35.93
N ASP A 167 20.14 -3.20 36.28
CA ASP A 167 20.94 -4.22 35.61
C ASP A 167 20.43 -4.45 34.16
N THR A 168 20.22 -3.38 33.40
CA THR A 168 20.67 -3.41 32.02
C THR A 168 22.17 -3.59 32.16
N ALA A 169 22.60 -4.85 32.21
CA ALA A 169 23.99 -5.21 32.11
C ALA A 169 24.55 -4.30 31.02
N GLN A 170 25.44 -3.39 31.40
CA GLN A 170 26.27 -2.71 30.43
C GLN A 170 27.01 -3.86 29.77
N TYR A 171 26.43 -4.43 28.70
CA TYR A 171 27.14 -5.34 27.83
C TYR A 171 28.34 -4.52 27.43
N PRO A 172 29.55 -4.88 27.88
CA PRO A 172 30.69 -4.05 27.61
C PRO A 172 30.84 -4.06 26.10
N LEU A 173 30.47 -2.95 25.43
CA LEU A 173 30.60 -2.81 23.98
C LEU A 173 32.08 -2.60 23.61
N LYS A 174 32.98 -3.25 24.35
CA LYS A 174 34.41 -3.17 24.19
C LYS A 174 34.77 -4.22 23.13
N ASN A 175 35.24 -3.74 21.97
CA ASN A 175 35.60 -4.55 20.80
C ASN A 175 34.43 -5.27 20.12
N VAL A 176 33.32 -4.56 19.95
CA VAL A 176 32.15 -5.11 19.26
C VAL A 176 32.30 -4.94 17.74
N PRO A 177 32.05 -5.99 16.94
CA PRO A 177 32.11 -5.86 15.49
C PRO A 177 31.10 -4.82 14.99
N VAL A 178 31.51 -4.09 13.95
CA VAL A 178 30.72 -3.02 13.32
C VAL A 178 30.35 -3.49 11.91
N SER A 179 29.09 -3.39 11.54
CA SER A 179 28.65 -3.71 10.18
C SER A 179 29.08 -2.62 9.21
N LEU A 180 29.00 -2.91 7.91
CA LEU A 180 29.31 -1.95 6.84
C LEU A 180 28.51 -0.64 6.93
N ASN A 181 27.34 -0.65 7.57
CA ASN A 181 26.52 0.54 7.81
C ASN A 181 26.81 1.25 9.15
N GLY A 182 27.89 0.90 9.85
CA GLY A 182 28.34 1.58 11.08
C GLY A 182 27.61 1.18 12.36
N ILE A 183 26.73 0.17 12.31
CA ILE A 183 25.99 -0.30 13.49
C ILE A 183 26.86 -1.34 14.23
N ALA A 184 27.13 -1.11 15.52
CA ALA A 184 27.79 -2.08 16.39
C ALA A 184 26.78 -3.11 16.90
N TYR A 185 27.15 -4.38 16.92
CA TYR A 185 26.29 -5.48 17.40
C TYR A 185 27.09 -6.51 18.18
N SER A 186 26.57 -7.00 19.32
CA SER A 186 27.27 -8.01 20.12
C SER A 186 27.59 -9.26 19.29
N ASP A 187 28.72 -9.92 19.52
CA ASP A 187 29.11 -11.15 18.80
C ASP A 187 28.13 -12.33 19.00
N GLU A 188 27.22 -12.23 19.96
CA GLU A 188 26.26 -13.27 20.33
C GLU A 188 25.24 -13.57 19.23
N TYR A 189 24.93 -12.60 18.36
CA TYR A 189 24.02 -12.81 17.23
C TYR A 189 24.46 -13.95 16.30
N LYS A 190 25.78 -14.27 16.25
CA LYS A 190 26.33 -15.39 15.48
C LYS A 190 25.81 -16.75 15.96
N LYS A 191 25.33 -16.82 17.20
CA LYS A 191 24.77 -18.03 17.82
C LYS A 191 23.23 -18.08 17.72
N TRP A 192 22.59 -17.02 17.25
CA TRP A 192 21.13 -16.97 17.15
C TRP A 192 20.64 -17.91 16.05
N LYS A 193 19.48 -18.52 16.30
CA LYS A 193 18.86 -19.48 15.37
C LYS A 193 17.86 -18.77 14.48
N ILE A 194 17.73 -19.23 13.24
CA ILE A 194 16.66 -18.77 12.36
C ILE A 194 15.34 -19.32 12.89
N ILE A 195 14.43 -18.42 13.28
CA ILE A 195 13.09 -18.79 13.79
C ILE A 195 12.00 -18.61 12.74
N SER A 196 12.23 -17.78 11.73
CA SER A 196 11.29 -17.57 10.63
C SER A 196 12.01 -17.02 9.41
N THR A 197 11.58 -17.45 8.22
CA THR A 197 11.98 -16.86 6.94
C THR A 197 10.72 -16.54 6.15
N THR A 198 10.63 -15.32 5.64
CA THR A 198 9.51 -14.88 4.79
C THR A 198 10.05 -14.21 3.54
N ASP A 199 9.56 -14.64 2.38
CA ASP A 199 9.89 -14.04 1.10
C ASP A 199 8.88 -12.97 0.72
N LYS A 200 9.38 -11.78 0.38
CA LYS A 200 8.60 -10.71 -0.22
C LYS A 200 8.85 -10.71 -1.72
N PHE A 201 8.08 -11.54 -2.43
CA PHE A 201 8.15 -11.67 -3.89
C PHE A 201 7.97 -10.32 -4.61
N ASP A 202 7.11 -9.42 -4.09
CA ASP A 202 6.83 -8.11 -4.69
C ASP A 202 7.99 -7.11 -4.65
N GLY A 203 9.01 -7.37 -3.82
CA GLY A 203 10.17 -6.49 -3.65
C GLY A 203 11.51 -7.19 -3.87
N GLY A 204 11.49 -8.47 -4.27
CA GLY A 204 12.71 -9.28 -4.43
C GLY A 204 13.55 -9.37 -3.15
N SER A 205 12.92 -9.29 -1.98
CA SER A 205 13.62 -9.30 -0.69
C SER A 205 13.18 -10.49 0.15
N MET A 206 14.11 -11.07 0.89
CA MET A 206 13.86 -12.12 1.87
C MET A 206 14.09 -11.55 3.26
N ARG A 207 13.16 -11.79 4.19
CA ARG A 207 13.30 -11.45 5.60
C ARG A 207 13.61 -12.73 6.37
N VAL A 208 14.77 -12.75 7.02
CA VAL A 208 15.16 -13.79 7.97
C VAL A 208 15.08 -13.21 9.37
N VAL A 209 14.33 -13.85 10.25
CA VAL A 209 14.21 -13.46 11.67
C VAL A 209 15.04 -14.43 12.49
N TYR A 210 16.00 -13.88 13.25
CA TYR A 210 16.85 -14.62 14.16
C TYR A 210 16.37 -14.45 15.60
N GLY A 211 16.40 -15.53 16.38
CA GLY A 211 16.06 -15.54 17.79
C GLY A 211 17.22 -16.03 18.65
N ASN A 212 17.43 -15.37 19.79
CA ASN A 212 18.32 -15.87 20.83
C ASN A 212 17.70 -17.07 21.57
N ASP A 213 18.44 -17.72 22.46
CA ASP A 213 17.95 -18.91 23.17
C ASP A 213 16.72 -18.64 24.06
N ILE A 214 16.55 -17.41 24.57
CA ILE A 214 15.37 -17.00 25.36
C ILE A 214 14.13 -17.05 24.46
N MET A 215 14.23 -16.43 23.29
CA MET A 215 13.16 -16.38 22.29
C MET A 215 12.81 -17.78 21.78
N VAL A 216 13.82 -18.60 21.46
CA VAL A 216 13.62 -19.97 20.97
C VAL A 216 12.88 -20.81 22.01
N LYS A 217 13.30 -20.76 23.29
CA LYS A 217 12.63 -21.48 24.38
C LYS A 217 11.18 -21.02 24.57
N ALA A 218 10.93 -19.71 24.51
CA ALA A 218 9.59 -19.16 24.66
C ALA A 218 8.65 -19.59 23.52
N ILE A 219 9.16 -19.68 22.28
CA ILE A 219 8.41 -20.24 21.14
C ILE A 219 8.10 -21.72 21.38
N GLU A 220 9.11 -22.50 21.78
CA GLU A 220 8.96 -23.94 22.08
C GLU A 220 7.95 -24.19 23.21
N SER A 221 7.92 -23.32 24.22
CA SER A 221 7.01 -23.40 25.37
C SER A 221 5.67 -22.68 25.16
N ASN A 222 5.41 -22.13 23.97
CA ASN A 222 4.22 -21.35 23.61
C ASN A 222 3.91 -20.20 24.60
N GLN A 223 4.95 -19.54 25.13
CA GLN A 223 4.84 -18.45 26.09
C GLN A 223 5.15 -17.10 25.42
N LEU A 224 4.11 -16.47 24.87
CA LEU A 224 4.16 -15.15 24.24
C LEU A 224 3.28 -14.15 25.02
N PRO A 225 3.69 -12.88 25.23
CA PRO A 225 4.93 -12.23 24.76
C PRO A 225 6.18 -12.70 25.52
N PHE A 226 7.35 -12.57 24.87
CA PHE A 226 8.65 -12.90 25.47
C PHE A 226 8.86 -12.09 26.77
N PRO A 227 9.41 -12.69 27.84
CA PRO A 227 9.75 -11.98 29.07
C PRO A 227 10.87 -10.96 28.88
#